data_AF-A0A352XRV9-F1
#
_entry.id   AF-A0A352XRV9-F1
#
_cell.length_a   1.000
_cell.length_b   1.000
_cell.length_c   1.000
_cell.angle_alpha   90.00
_cell.angle_beta   90.00
_cell.angle_gamma   90.00
#
_symmetry.space_group_name_H-M   'P 1'
#
loop_
_entity.id
_entity.type
_entity.pdbx_description
1 polymer ?
#
loop_
_entity_poly.entity_id
_entity_poly.type
_entity_poly.pdbx_seq_one_letter_code
_entity_poly.pdbx_strand_id
1 'polypeptide(L)' 'MTKDNRCQLFGKPERPAVCNQLRPSEDMCGHSAHDAFVRLTFLERATRPGTKCELG' A
#
# COMPACT_ATOMS: atom_id res chain seq x y z
N MET A 1 -13.28 -1.13 1.90
CA MET A 1 -12.88 -2.40 2.55
C MET A 1 -13.99 -2.93 3.44
N THR A 2 -13.95 -4.20 3.83
CA THR A 2 -14.77 -4.72 4.94
C THR A 2 -14.32 -4.11 6.27
N LYS A 3 -15.05 -4.37 7.38
CA LYS A 3 -14.67 -3.93 8.73
C LYS A 3 -13.31 -4.49 9.17
N ASP A 4 -12.97 -5.71 8.73
CA ASP A 4 -11.69 -6.36 9.02
C ASP A 4 -10.58 -6.00 8.01
N ASN A 5 -10.69 -4.85 7.34
CA ASN A 5 -9.71 -4.38 6.35
C ASN A 5 -9.48 -5.32 5.15
N ARG A 6 -10.45 -6.15 4.78
CA ARG A 6 -10.34 -7.04 3.60
C ARG A 6 -10.86 -6.35 2.33
N CYS A 7 -10.29 -6.75 1.19
CA CYS A 7 -10.74 -6.28 -0.12
C CYS A 7 -12.15 -6.81 -0.43
N GLN A 8 -13.10 -5.92 -0.71
CA GLN A 8 -14.49 -6.29 -1.05
C GLN A 8 -14.63 -6.91 -2.45
N LEU A 9 -13.59 -6.80 -3.29
CA LEU A 9 -13.54 -7.38 -4.63
C LEU A 9 -12.90 -8.78 -4.64
N PHE A 10 -12.49 -9.32 -3.49
CA PHE A 10 -11.84 -10.62 -3.44
C PHE A 10 -12.74 -11.71 -4.06
N GLY A 11 -12.23 -12.42 -5.09
CA GLY A 11 -12.97 -13.46 -5.81
C GLY A 11 -13.93 -12.94 -6.89
N LYS A 12 -14.10 -11.63 -7.04
CA LYS A 12 -14.98 -11.04 -8.05
C LYS A 12 -14.26 -10.79 -9.39
N PRO A 13 -14.96 -10.86 -10.53
CA PRO A 13 -14.36 -10.63 -11.85
C PRO A 13 -13.89 -9.18 -12.06
N GLU A 14 -14.47 -8.21 -11.34
CA GLU A 14 -14.04 -6.81 -11.41
C GLU A 14 -12.72 -6.54 -10.66
N ARG A 15 -12.18 -7.53 -9.93
CA ARG A 15 -10.89 -7.37 -9.25
C ARG A 15 -9.77 -7.23 -10.29
N PRO A 16 -9.05 -6.09 -10.33
CA PRO A 16 -8.01 -5.87 -11.33
C PRO A 16 -6.92 -6.94 -11.30
N ALA A 17 -6.41 -7.33 -12.47
CA ALA A 17 -5.39 -8.37 -12.61
C ALA A 17 -4.14 -8.09 -11.75
N VAL A 18 -3.73 -6.81 -11.66
CA VAL A 18 -2.59 -6.38 -10.82
C VAL A 18 -2.78 -6.74 -9.34
N CYS A 19 -4.01 -6.72 -8.82
CA CYS A 19 -4.29 -7.08 -7.43
C CYS A 19 -4.11 -8.58 -7.13
N ASN A 20 -4.05 -9.43 -8.16
CA ASN A 20 -3.72 -10.84 -8.04
C ASN A 20 -2.21 -11.10 -8.27
N GLN A 21 -1.57 -10.24 -9.05
CA GLN A 21 -0.13 -10.31 -9.35
C GLN A 21 0.72 -9.78 -8.20
N LEU A 22 0.28 -8.71 -7.54
CA LEU A 22 0.98 -8.14 -6.40
C LEU A 22 0.82 -9.05 -5.18
N ARG A 23 1.92 -9.71 -4.79
CA ARG A 23 2.00 -10.55 -3.59
C ARG A 23 2.66 -9.77 -2.45
N PRO A 24 2.15 -9.86 -1.21
CA PRO A 24 2.86 -9.30 -0.07
C PRO A 24 4.18 -10.05 0.14
N SER A 25 5.23 -9.33 0.52
CA SER A 25 6.52 -9.87 0.92
C SER A 25 6.92 -9.35 2.30
N GLU A 26 7.81 -10.05 2.98
CA GLU A 26 8.33 -9.64 4.28
C GLU A 26 9.10 -8.31 4.20
N ASP A 27 9.84 -8.06 3.12
CA ASP A 27 10.53 -6.78 2.91
C ASP A 27 9.57 -5.60 2.85
N MET A 28 8.37 -5.81 2.28
CA MET A 28 7.33 -4.79 2.19
C MET A 28 6.56 -4.62 3.50
N CYS A 29 6.16 -5.74 4.13
CA CYS A 29 5.15 -5.72 5.20
C CYS A 29 5.70 -6.00 6.60
N GLY A 30 6.90 -6.58 6.75
CA GLY A 30 7.38 -7.10 8.03
C GLY A 30 6.57 -8.29 8.54
N HIS A 31 6.56 -8.49 9.86
CA HIS A 31 5.91 -9.66 10.49
C HIS A 31 4.54 -9.33 11.10
N SER A 32 4.17 -8.06 11.18
CA SER A 32 2.91 -7.61 11.76
C SER A 32 2.31 -6.43 11.02
N ALA A 33 1.02 -6.17 11.22
CA ALA A 33 0.37 -4.97 10.70
C ALA A 33 1.05 -3.69 11.23
N HIS A 34 1.53 -3.72 12.47
CA HIS A 34 2.26 -2.60 13.06
C HIS A 34 3.58 -2.34 12.30
N ASP A 35 4.36 -3.38 11.99
CA ASP A 35 5.60 -3.27 11.23
C ASP A 35 5.36 -2.66 9.85
N ALA A 36 4.30 -3.12 9.16
CA ALA A 36 3.90 -2.58 7.87
C ALA A 36 3.64 -1.07 7.94
N PHE A 37 2.88 -0.62 8.95
CA PHE A 37 2.58 0.80 9.12
C PHE A 37 3.83 1.64 9.45
N VAL A 38 4.75 1.12 10.26
CA VAL A 38 6.03 1.79 10.53
C VAL A 38 6.84 1.98 9.25
N ARG A 39 6.94 0.92 8.42
CA ARG A 39 7.65 0.97 7.12
C ARG A 39 7.00 1.95 6.15
N LEU A 40 5.68 1.90 6.00
CA LEU A 40 4.93 2.82 5.13
C LEU A 40 5.14 4.27 5.57
N THR A 41 5.04 4.55 6.87
CA THR A 41 5.27 5.90 7.41
C THR A 41 6.69 6.40 7.12
N PHE A 42 7.69 5.53 7.22
CA PHE A 42 9.06 5.87 6.84
C PHE A 42 9.15 6.20 5.35
N LEU A 43 8.60 5.34 4.48
CA LEU A 43 8.63 5.54 3.03
C LEU A 43 7.92 6.84 2.63
N GLU A 44 6.73 7.10 3.15
CA GLU A 44 5.97 8.33 2.88
C GLU A 44 6.77 9.59 3.21
N ARG A 45 7.55 9.59 4.30
CA ARG A 45 8.43 10.70 4.66
C ARG A 45 9.63 10.80 3.73
N ALA A 46 10.25 9.66 3.41
CA ALA A 46 11.45 9.59 2.58
C ALA A 46 11.18 9.94 1.11
N THR A 47 10.01 9.56 0.59
CA THR A 47 9.60 9.80 -0.80
C THR A 47 8.59 10.93 -0.92
N ARG A 48 8.43 11.75 0.13
CA ARG A 48 7.53 12.90 0.09
C ARG A 48 7.95 13.78 -1.08
N PRO A 49 7.07 14.07 -2.05
CA PRO A 49 7.41 14.99 -3.12
C PRO A 49 7.89 16.30 -2.50
N GLY A 50 9.02 16.82 -2.96
CA GLY A 50 9.31 18.23 -2.73
C GLY A 50 8.13 19.02 -3.29
N THR A 51 7.72 20.08 -2.58
CA THR A 51 6.73 21.02 -3.11
C THR A 51 7.11 21.29 -4.56
N LYS A 52 6.22 20.98 -5.51
CA LYS A 52 6.47 21.38 -6.89
C LYS A 52 6.79 22.86 -6.82
N CYS A 53 7.98 23.26 -7.26
CA CYS A 53 8.19 24.64 -7.62
C CYS A 53 7.23 24.87 -8.78
N GLU A 54 6.04 25.39 -8.46
CA GLU A 54 5.23 26.15 -9.40
C GLU A 54 5.99 27.47 -9.61
N LEU A 55 7.18 27.35 -10.22
CA LEU A 55 7.84 28.47 -10.86
C LEU A 55 7.08 28.65 -12.17
N GLY A 56 6.45 29.81 -12.29
CA GLY A 56 5.68 30.24 -13.44
C GLY A 56 6.46 30.28 -14.74
#